data_AF-A0A970PHS6-F1
#
_entry.id   AF-A0A970PHS6-F1
#
_cell.length_a   1.000
_cell.length_b   1.000
_cell.length_c   1.000
_cell.angle_alpha   90.00
_cell.angle_beta   90.00
_cell.angle_gamma   90.00
#
_symmetry.space_group_name_H-M   'P 1'
#
loop_
_entity.id
_entity.type
_entity.pdbx_description
1 polymer ?
#
loop_
_entity_poly.entity_id
_entity_poly.type
_entity_poly.pdbx_seq_one_letter_code
_entity_poly.pdbx_strand_id
1 'polypeptide(L)'
;MFEIQILGGLGVSRKIENTGFICVNCGKPVTALTNGSYRNHCPHCLYSLHVDYIPGDRSSDCLGLMRPVSICWHSKKGYQIMHRCELCGSEKVNRIATDCNMPDDMDKIIRIIHEGTF
;
A
#
# COMPACT_ATOMS: atom_id res chain seq x y z
N MET A 1 32.77 26.95 -1.28
CA MET A 1 33.18 26.39 0.02
C MET A 1 31.91 26.04 0.77
N PHE A 2 31.63 24.74 0.89
CA PHE A 2 30.81 24.04 1.91
C PHE A 2 29.32 24.46 2.02
N GLU A 3 28.32 23.57 2.04
CA GLU A 3 28.31 22.11 2.11
C GLU A 3 26.93 21.60 1.67
N ILE A 4 26.94 20.52 0.87
CA ILE A 4 25.76 19.75 0.48
C ILE A 4 25.45 18.84 1.67
N GLN A 5 24.41 19.13 2.45
CA GLN A 5 23.98 18.20 3.48
C GLN A 5 22.95 17.23 2.91
N ILE A 6 23.50 16.10 2.44
CA ILE A 6 22.82 14.82 2.32
C ILE A 6 22.24 14.49 3.70
N LEU A 7 20.91 14.53 3.84
CA LEU A 7 20.20 13.87 4.95
C LEU A 7 19.22 12.86 4.35
N GLY A 8 19.79 11.80 3.80
CA GLY A 8 19.12 10.51 3.80
C GLY A 8 19.03 10.02 5.24
N GLY A 9 17.80 9.78 5.71
CA GLY A 9 17.47 8.97 6.87
C GLY A 9 17.66 9.63 8.24
N LEU A 10 16.56 10.06 8.87
CA LEU A 10 16.31 10.03 10.33
C LEU A 10 14.95 10.66 10.65
N GLY A 11 13.93 9.82 10.91
CA GLY A 11 12.87 10.12 11.87
C GLY A 11 11.77 11.11 11.47
N VAL A 12 11.18 10.99 10.27
CA VAL A 12 9.88 11.62 10.02
C VAL A 12 8.81 10.81 10.75
N SER A 13 8.03 11.46 11.63
CA SER A 13 6.98 10.78 12.41
C SER A 13 6.01 10.05 11.48
N ARG A 14 5.60 8.82 11.81
CA ARG A 14 4.60 8.03 11.05
C ARG A 14 3.29 8.78 10.77
N LYS A 15 3.02 9.87 11.51
CA LYS A 15 1.88 10.79 11.27
C LYS A 15 2.03 11.68 10.03
N ILE A 16 3.26 12.00 9.60
CA ILE A 16 3.52 12.89 8.46
C ILE A 16 3.52 12.10 7.13
N GLU A 17 3.92 10.83 7.15
CA GLU A 17 4.01 9.96 5.97
C GLU A 17 2.69 9.26 5.61
N ASN A 18 1.80 9.05 6.58
CA ASN A 18 0.50 8.45 6.34
C ASN A 18 -0.54 9.52 5.98
N THR A 19 -0.51 9.94 4.72
CA THR A 19 -1.43 10.92 4.14
C THR A 19 -2.48 10.24 3.28
N GLY A 20 -3.60 10.94 3.08
CA GLY A 20 -4.54 10.56 2.03
C GLY A 20 -3.92 10.72 0.64
N PHE A 21 -4.50 10.05 -0.35
CA PHE A 21 -4.04 10.09 -1.74
C PHE A 21 -5.19 9.92 -2.74
N ILE A 22 -4.97 10.26 -4.00
CA ILE A 22 -5.88 9.94 -5.10
C ILE A 22 -5.40 8.63 -5.74
N CYS A 23 -6.29 7.64 -5.85
CA CYS A 23 -5.91 6.37 -6.47
C CYS A 23 -5.63 6.56 -7.96
N VAL A 24 -4.42 6.22 -8.40
CA VAL A 24 -4.01 6.32 -9.82
C VAL A 24 -4.81 5.37 -10.72
N ASN A 25 -5.29 4.23 -10.20
CA ASN A 25 -6.05 3.26 -10.98
C ASN A 25 -7.52 3.64 -11.18
N CYS A 26 -8.22 4.10 -10.13
CA CYS A 26 -9.67 4.34 -10.18
C CYS A 26 -10.10 5.79 -9.93
N GLY A 27 -9.17 6.70 -9.66
CA GLY A 27 -9.41 8.12 -9.45
C GLY A 27 -10.09 8.50 -8.11
N LYS A 28 -10.49 7.52 -7.29
CA LYS A 28 -11.17 7.81 -6.01
C LYS A 28 -10.19 8.39 -4.95
N PRO A 29 -10.62 9.36 -4.14
CA PRO A 29 -9.85 9.83 -3.00
C PRO A 29 -9.80 8.76 -1.90
N VAL A 30 -8.64 8.66 -1.25
CA VAL A 30 -8.35 7.70 -0.19
C VAL A 30 -7.90 8.44 1.05
N THR A 31 -8.58 8.23 2.18
CA THR A 31 -8.18 8.73 3.49
C THR A 31 -7.05 7.89 4.10
N ALA A 32 -6.18 8.56 4.86
CA ALA A 32 -5.18 7.90 5.68
C ALA A 32 -5.83 7.06 6.80
N LEU A 33 -5.14 6.00 7.21
CA LEU A 33 -5.51 5.24 8.41
C LEU A 33 -5.17 6.03 9.69
N THR A 34 -5.98 5.91 10.73
CA THR A 34 -5.74 6.60 12.01
C THR A 34 -5.13 5.71 13.09
N ASN A 35 -4.79 4.46 12.74
CA ASN A 35 -4.34 3.41 13.67
C ASN A 35 -2.81 3.21 13.70
N GLY A 36 -2.03 4.15 13.15
CA GLY A 36 -0.56 4.09 13.12
C GLY A 36 0.03 3.11 12.10
N SER A 37 -0.78 2.59 11.18
CA SER A 37 -0.33 1.81 10.01
C SER A 37 -0.46 2.61 8.71
N TYR A 38 0.33 2.27 7.71
CA TYR A 38 0.29 2.91 6.39
C TYR A 38 -0.72 2.21 5.48
N ARG A 39 -1.55 3.01 4.79
CA ARG A 39 -2.38 2.52 3.69
C ARG A 39 -1.64 2.70 2.39
N ASN A 40 -1.40 1.60 1.67
CA ASN A 40 -0.70 1.60 0.39
C ASN A 40 -1.63 1.25 -0.79
N HIS A 41 -2.79 0.65 -0.52
CA HIS A 41 -3.78 0.32 -1.54
C HIS A 41 -5.07 1.13 -1.37
N CYS A 42 -5.75 1.37 -2.47
CA CYS A 42 -7.09 1.95 -2.48
C CYS A 42 -8.10 0.90 -1.96
N PRO A 43 -8.96 1.20 -0.98
CA PRO A 43 -9.96 0.24 -0.52
C PRO A 43 -11.00 -0.08 -1.59
N HIS A 44 -11.24 0.83 -2.53
CA HIS A 44 -12.27 0.66 -3.54
C HIS A 44 -11.86 -0.17 -4.74
N CYS A 45 -10.57 -0.34 -5.01
CA CYS A 45 -10.10 -1.14 -6.15
C CYS A 45 -8.95 -2.09 -5.82
N LEU A 46 -8.40 -1.96 -4.61
CA LEU A 46 -7.32 -2.79 -4.06
C LEU A 46 -5.98 -2.67 -4.80
N TYR A 47 -5.86 -1.81 -5.82
CA TYR A 47 -4.58 -1.48 -6.42
C TYR A 47 -3.75 -0.58 -5.50
N SER A 48 -2.44 -0.80 -5.54
CA SER A 48 -1.40 0.01 -4.89
C SER A 48 -0.55 0.71 -5.96
N LEU A 49 0.34 1.59 -5.52
CA LEU A 49 1.40 2.17 -6.34
C LEU A 49 2.77 1.74 -5.75
N HIS A 50 3.74 1.43 -6.60
CA HIS A 50 5.08 1.05 -6.14
C HIS A 50 5.88 2.30 -5.77
N VAL A 51 5.66 2.78 -4.55
CA VAL A 51 6.31 3.97 -3.99
C VAL A 51 7.24 3.65 -2.82
N ASP A 52 7.24 2.43 -2.29
CA ASP A 52 8.01 2.05 -1.10
C ASP A 52 9.13 1.06 -1.44
N TYR A 53 10.36 1.33 -0.99
CA TYR A 53 11.38 0.28 -0.86
C TYR A 53 11.16 -0.51 0.44
N ILE A 54 10.95 0.22 1.53
CA ILE A 54 10.56 -0.24 2.86
C ILE A 54 9.18 0.37 3.19
N PRO A 55 8.28 -0.35 3.89
CA PRO A 55 6.92 0.14 4.13
C PRO A 55 6.86 1.55 4.73
N GLY A 56 6.23 2.49 4.00
CA GLY A 56 6.02 3.87 4.40
C GLY A 56 7.09 4.88 3.97
N ASP A 57 8.23 4.45 3.41
CA ASP A 57 9.34 5.35 3.10
C ASP A 57 9.12 6.25 1.87
N ARG A 58 8.16 5.91 1.00
CA ARG A 58 7.82 6.66 -0.22
C ARG A 58 9.03 6.98 -1.12
N SER A 59 10.06 6.14 -1.09
CA SER A 59 11.36 6.39 -1.72
C SER A 59 11.59 5.64 -3.04
N SER A 60 10.64 4.79 -3.48
CA SER A 60 10.74 4.09 -4.75
C SER A 60 10.46 5.01 -5.93
N ASP A 61 11.37 5.00 -6.90
CA ASP A 61 11.29 5.66 -8.20
C ASP A 61 10.59 4.81 -9.26
N CYS A 62 10.15 3.59 -8.93
CA CYS A 62 9.47 2.70 -9.87
C CYS A 62 8.12 3.28 -10.31
N LEU A 63 7.30 3.73 -9.36
CA LEU A 63 5.98 4.34 -9.59
C LEU A 63 5.00 3.48 -10.41
N GLY A 64 5.29 2.19 -10.61
CA GLY A 64 4.41 1.27 -11.33
C GLY A 64 3.16 0.94 -10.53
N LEU A 65 2.02 0.79 -11.22
CA LEU A 65 0.81 0.23 -10.62
C LEU A 65 1.11 -1.17 -10.07
N MET A 66 0.57 -1.47 -8.90
CA MET A 66 0.68 -2.80 -8.32
C MET A 66 -0.70 -3.44 -8.23
N ARG A 67 -0.92 -4.48 -9.04
CA ARG A 67 -2.18 -5.22 -9.06
C ARG A 67 -2.28 -6.11 -7.82
N PRO A 68 -3.47 -6.24 -7.20
CA PRO A 68 -3.70 -7.28 -6.22
C PRO A 68 -3.70 -8.65 -6.91
N VAL A 69 -2.94 -9.62 -6.37
CA VAL A 69 -2.77 -10.94 -7.00
C VAL A 69 -3.32 -12.09 -6.15
N SER A 70 -3.25 -12.00 -4.82
CA SER A 70 -3.73 -13.05 -3.92
C SER A 70 -3.93 -12.49 -2.51
N ILE A 71 -4.54 -13.31 -1.64
CA ILE A 71 -4.68 -13.03 -0.20
C ILE A 71 -3.78 -13.99 0.57
N CYS A 72 -3.02 -13.46 1.53
CA CYS A 72 -2.15 -14.25 2.41
C CYS A 72 -2.43 -13.95 3.89
N TRP A 73 -2.09 -14.90 4.77
CA TRP A 73 -2.26 -14.77 6.22
C TRP A 73 -0.91 -14.57 6.92
N HIS A 74 -0.88 -13.68 7.92
CA HIS A 74 0.26 -13.52 8.82
C HIS A 74 -0.20 -13.54 10.29
N SER A 75 0.41 -14.40 11.11
CA SER A 75 -0.02 -14.68 12.49
C SER A 75 -0.27 -13.46 13.38
N LYS A 76 0.57 -12.42 13.28
CA LYS A 76 0.43 -11.17 14.06
C LYS A 76 -0.30 -10.04 13.36
N LYS A 77 -0.45 -10.10 12.03
CA LYS A 77 -0.94 -8.96 11.20
C LYS A 77 -2.31 -9.23 10.59
N GLY A 78 -2.76 -10.48 10.59
CA GLY A 78 -4.00 -10.92 9.99
C GLY A 78 -3.88 -11.13 8.48
N TYR A 79 -5.00 -11.01 7.78
CA TYR A 79 -5.06 -11.10 6.33
C TYR A 79 -4.38 -9.90 5.65
N GLN A 80 -3.68 -10.19 4.56
CA GLN A 80 -2.95 -9.24 3.76
C GLN A 80 -3.21 -9.51 2.27
N ILE A 81 -3.15 -8.46 1.47
CA ILE A 81 -3.21 -8.55 0.01
C ILE A 81 -1.77 -8.62 -0.49
N MET A 82 -1.47 -9.61 -1.30
CA MET A 82 -0.24 -9.64 -2.09
C MET A 82 -0.46 -8.79 -3.34
N HIS A 83 0.48 -7.90 -3.60
CA HIS A 83 0.51 -7.02 -4.76
C HIS A 83 1.72 -7.33 -5.63
N ARG A 84 1.55 -7.31 -6.94
CA ARG A 84 2.65 -7.42 -7.91
C ARG A 84 2.73 -6.15 -8.75
N CYS A 85 3.90 -5.53 -8.81
CA CYS A 85 4.14 -4.38 -9.66
C CYS A 85 4.08 -4.78 -11.14
N GLU A 86 3.29 -4.07 -11.93
CA GLU A 86 3.11 -4.32 -13.36
C GLU A 86 4.30 -3.80 -14.19
N LEU A 87 5.14 -2.92 -13.62
CA LEU A 87 6.31 -2.36 -14.28
C LEU A 87 7.57 -3.20 -14.05
N CYS A 88 7.91 -3.50 -12.80
CA CYS A 88 9.15 -4.18 -12.43
C CYS A 88 8.97 -5.61 -11.91
N GLY A 89 7.74 -6.08 -11.74
CA GLY A 89 7.44 -7.44 -11.25
C GLY A 89 7.64 -7.67 -9.75
N SER A 90 8.13 -6.68 -8.98
CA SER A 90 8.32 -6.82 -7.53
C SER A 90 7.01 -7.10 -6.79
N GLU A 91 7.09 -7.93 -5.75
CA GLU A 91 5.95 -8.28 -4.91
C GLU A 91 6.03 -7.67 -3.51
N LYS A 92 4.91 -7.17 -3.00
CA LYS A 92 4.77 -6.60 -1.65
C LYS A 92 3.45 -7.03 -1.05
N VAL A 93 3.37 -7.06 0.28
CA VAL A 93 2.13 -7.40 1.01
C VAL A 93 1.64 -6.20 1.83
N ASN A 94 0.35 -5.91 1.73
CA ASN A 94 -0.31 -4.82 2.48
C ASN A 94 -1.45 -5.36 3.33
N ARG A 95 -1.60 -4.86 4.56
CA ARG A 95 -2.61 -5.35 5.51
C ARG A 95 -4.01 -4.94 5.07
N ILE A 96 -4.98 -5.86 5.14
CA ILE A 96 -6.40 -5.53 4.93
C ILE A 96 -6.91 -4.70 6.11
N ALA A 97 -7.59 -3.61 5.82
CA ALA A 97 -8.18 -2.70 6.80
C ALA A 97 -9.71 -2.85 6.81
N THR A 98 -10.28 -3.50 7.83
CA THR A 98 -11.74 -3.71 7.97
C THR A 98 -12.38 -2.82 9.02
N ASP A 99 -11.64 -2.43 10.06
CA ASP A 99 -12.13 -1.63 11.18
C ASP A 99 -11.50 -0.23 11.15
N CYS A 100 -11.94 0.58 10.18
CA CYS A 100 -11.48 1.96 10.02
C CYS A 100 -12.53 2.82 9.33
N ASN A 101 -12.25 4.12 9.21
CA ASN A 101 -13.12 5.09 8.53
C ASN A 101 -13.40 4.79 7.06
N MET A 102 -12.53 4.03 6.38
CA MET A 102 -12.71 3.68 4.97
C MET A 102 -12.23 2.25 4.72
N PRO A 103 -13.01 1.24 5.12
CA PRO A 103 -12.61 -0.15 5.06
C PRO A 103 -12.44 -0.64 3.62
N ASP A 104 -11.63 -1.69 3.44
CA ASP A 104 -11.41 -2.34 2.16
C ASP A 104 -12.69 -3.03 1.65
N ASP A 105 -12.90 -2.97 0.34
CA ASP A 105 -14.05 -3.57 -0.33
C ASP A 105 -13.96 -5.11 -0.31
N MET A 106 -14.79 -5.72 0.52
CA MET A 106 -14.81 -7.17 0.74
C MET A 106 -15.22 -7.96 -0.49
N ASP A 107 -16.10 -7.42 -1.35
CA ASP A 107 -16.52 -8.11 -2.58
C ASP A 107 -15.32 -8.27 -3.52
N LYS A 108 -14.43 -7.27 -3.56
CA LYS A 108 -13.19 -7.35 -4.34
C LYS A 108 -12.18 -8.31 -3.74
N ILE A 109 -12.08 -8.37 -2.42
CA ILE A 109 -11.22 -9.34 -1.73
C ILE A 109 -11.68 -10.76 -2.05
N ILE A 110 -12.98 -11.03 -1.99
CA ILE A 110 -13.57 -12.34 -2.32
C ILE A 110 -13.28 -12.71 -3.77
N ARG A 111 -13.41 -11.77 -4.71
CA ARG A 111 -13.05 -11.99 -6.13
C ARG A 111 -11.58 -12.39 -6.29
N ILE A 112 -10.65 -11.68 -5.62
CA ILE A 112 -9.22 -12.04 -5.66
C ILE A 112 -9.00 -13.47 -5.15
N ILE A 113 -9.70 -13.88 -4.09
CA ILE A 113 -9.58 -15.24 -3.56
C ILE A 113 -10.01 -16.26 -4.62
N HIS A 114 -11.15 -16.05 -5.27
CA HIS A 114 -11.66 -16.98 -6.28
C HIS A 114 -10.84 -17.00 -7.57
N GLU A 115 -10.43 -15.83 -8.07
CA GLU A 115 -9.64 -15.68 -9.31
C GLU A 115 -8.17 -16.09 -9.12
N GLY A 116 -7.66 -16.00 -7.89
CA GLY A 116 -6.29 -16.39 -7.50
C GLY A 116 -6.15 -17.85 -7.07
N THR A 117 -7.24 -18.63 -7.09
CA THR A 117 -7.17 -20.09 -6.91
C THR A 117 -6.72 -20.71 -8.23
N PHE A 118 -5.47 -21.19 -8.27
CA PHE A 118 -5.01 -22.06 -9.36
C PHE A 118 -5.72 -23.41 -9.33
#